data_AF-A0A2N6CVZ9-F1
#
_entry.id   AF-A0A2N6CVZ9-F1
#
_cell.length_a   1.000
_cell.length_b   1.000
_cell.length_c   1.000
_cell.angle_alpha   90.00
_cell.angle_beta   90.00
_cell.angle_gamma   90.00
#
_symmetry.space_group_name_H-M   'P 1'
#
loop_
_entity.id
_entity.type
_entity.pdbx_description
1 polymer ?
#
loop_
_entity_poly.entity_id
_entity_poly.type
_entity_poly.pdbx_seq_one_letter_code
_entity_poly.pdbx_strand_id
1 'polypeptide(L)'
;MFRCPDGPDGVIFQQIPCAQGVEVELDVRTTEWVASPRGRSGQGRGSAKAGSRDQAALGRAARAERKQEQACWKAGQRIERIEAELRRGYKPSRGERLRRQRREQSDYLREFCR
;
A
#
# COMPACT_ATOMS: atom_id res chain seq x y z
N MET A 1 -17.59 -33.39 -45.29
CA MET A 1 -17.00 -32.76 -46.48
C MET A 1 -17.21 -31.27 -46.37
N PHE A 2 -16.13 -30.49 -46.18
CA PHE A 2 -15.93 -29.12 -46.72
C PHE A 2 -14.42 -28.85 -46.63
N ARG A 3 -13.75 -28.74 -47.78
CA ARG A 3 -12.40 -28.20 -47.95
C ARG A 3 -12.51 -27.14 -49.04
N CYS A 4 -12.05 -25.92 -48.78
CA CYS A 4 -11.61 -25.01 -49.82
C CYS A 4 -10.39 -24.23 -49.30
N PRO A 5 -9.21 -24.67 -49.69
CA PRO A 5 -8.17 -23.72 -50.05
C PRO A 5 -7.55 -24.11 -51.38
N ASP A 6 -7.53 -23.19 -52.35
CA ASP A 6 -6.84 -23.39 -53.62
C ASP A 6 -5.83 -22.25 -53.84
N GLY A 7 -4.66 -22.37 -53.19
CA GLY A 7 -3.42 -21.61 -53.49
C GLY A 7 -2.75 -20.87 -52.33
N PRO A 8 -1.42 -20.67 -52.39
CA PRO A 8 -0.40 -21.64 -51.98
C PRO A 8 -0.07 -21.50 -50.48
N ASP A 9 -0.19 -22.63 -49.79
CA ASP A 9 0.50 -22.96 -48.52
C ASP A 9 0.00 -22.33 -47.21
N GLY A 10 -1.32 -22.17 -47.07
CA GLY A 10 -1.96 -21.88 -45.77
C GLY A 10 -3.06 -22.89 -45.41
N VAL A 11 -2.89 -23.69 -44.36
CA VAL A 11 -3.99 -24.47 -43.78
C VAL A 11 -4.82 -23.54 -42.88
N ILE A 12 -5.96 -23.07 -43.38
CA ILE A 12 -6.89 -22.24 -42.62
C ILE A 12 -7.98 -23.14 -42.00
N PHE A 13 -8.12 -23.09 -40.67
CA PHE A 13 -9.24 -23.72 -39.97
C PHE A 13 -10.37 -22.69 -39.81
N GLN A 14 -11.47 -22.86 -40.56
CA GLN A 14 -12.66 -22.04 -40.44
C GLN A 14 -13.88 -22.92 -40.11
N GLN A 15 -14.74 -22.44 -39.23
CA GLN A 15 -15.96 -23.14 -38.79
C GLN A 15 -17.22 -22.73 -39.58
N ILE A 16 -17.06 -21.84 -40.58
CA ILE A 16 -18.13 -21.29 -41.41
C ILE A 16 -17.95 -21.86 -42.83
N PRO A 17 -19.01 -22.35 -43.50
CA PRO A 17 -18.89 -22.84 -44.87
C PRO A 17 -18.55 -21.69 -45.82
N CYS A 18 -17.45 -21.84 -46.57
CA CYS A 18 -17.08 -20.94 -47.65
C CYS A 18 -18.04 -21.12 -48.85
N ALA A 19 -18.57 -20.02 -49.39
CA ALA A 19 -19.23 -20.03 -50.68
C ALA A 19 -18.16 -20.01 -51.78
N GLN A 20 -18.20 -20.97 -52.72
CA GLN A 20 -17.27 -20.98 -53.85
C GLN A 20 -17.40 -19.69 -54.67
N GLY A 21 -16.27 -19.07 -54.99
CA GLY A 21 -16.19 -17.92 -55.90
C GLY A 21 -16.17 -16.53 -55.25
N VAL A 22 -16.01 -16.43 -53.93
CA VAL A 22 -15.79 -15.14 -53.25
C VAL A 22 -14.29 -14.95 -53.06
N GLU A 23 -13.70 -13.97 -53.75
CA GLU A 23 -12.36 -13.48 -53.44
C GLU A 23 -12.40 -12.85 -52.03
N VAL A 24 -11.75 -13.51 -51.08
CA VAL A 24 -11.59 -12.98 -49.73
C VAL A 24 -10.31 -12.16 -49.73
N GLU A 25 -10.46 -10.84 -49.87
CA GLU A 25 -9.34 -9.91 -49.70
C GLU A 25 -9.01 -9.85 -48.20
N LEU A 26 -8.01 -10.62 -47.79
CA LEU A 26 -7.53 -10.65 -46.42
C LEU A 26 -6.62 -9.43 -46.21
N ASP A 27 -7.07 -8.45 -45.43
CA ASP A 27 -6.21 -7.37 -44.93
C ASP A 27 -5.25 -7.97 -43.90
N VAL A 28 -4.17 -8.59 -44.39
CA VAL A 28 -3.07 -9.13 -43.58
C VAL A 28 -2.24 -7.96 -43.09
N ARG A 29 -2.82 -7.15 -42.20
CA ARG A 29 -2.03 -6.26 -41.36
C ARG A 29 -1.15 -7.15 -40.52
N THR A 30 0.17 -6.97 -40.70
CA THR A 30 1.24 -7.62 -39.95
C THR A 30 0.76 -8.10 -38.58
N THR A 31 0.62 -9.42 -38.45
CA THR A 31 0.31 -10.08 -37.19
C THR A 31 1.47 -9.85 -36.24
N GLU A 32 1.39 -8.77 -35.47
CA GLU A 32 2.25 -8.64 -34.30
C GLU A 32 1.92 -9.78 -33.33
N TRP A 33 2.97 -10.33 -32.74
CA TRP A 33 2.85 -11.36 -31.71
C TRP A 33 2.10 -10.77 -30.50
N VAL A 34 0.79 -10.98 -30.43
CA VAL A 34 0.02 -10.68 -29.23
C VAL A 34 0.22 -11.82 -28.25
N ALA A 35 0.73 -11.49 -27.06
CA ALA A 35 0.82 -12.46 -25.98
C ALA A 35 -0.57 -13.05 -25.73
N SER A 36 -0.70 -14.37 -25.84
CA SER A 36 -1.94 -15.08 -25.50
C SER A 36 -2.40 -14.60 -24.11
N PRO A 37 -3.66 -14.14 -23.94
CA PRO A 37 -4.15 -13.77 -22.63
C PRO A 37 -3.99 -15.01 -21.78
N ARG A 38 -3.04 -14.95 -20.83
CA ARG A 38 -2.69 -16.10 -19.99
C ARG A 38 -3.99 -16.70 -19.51
N GLY A 39 -4.19 -17.96 -19.90
CA GLY A 39 -5.34 -18.73 -19.51
C GLY A 39 -5.67 -18.45 -18.05
N ARG A 40 -6.95 -18.33 -17.79
CA ARG A 40 -7.54 -18.23 -16.46
C ARG A 40 -7.29 -19.56 -15.71
N SER A 41 -6.03 -19.83 -15.40
CA SER A 41 -5.54 -20.97 -14.65
C SER A 41 -4.45 -20.44 -13.71
N GLY A 42 -4.90 -19.93 -12.55
CA GLY A 42 -4.00 -19.56 -11.45
C GLY A 42 -4.29 -18.24 -10.74
N GLN A 43 -5.36 -17.51 -11.10
CA GLN A 43 -5.74 -16.29 -10.36
C GLN A 43 -6.76 -16.63 -9.28
N GLY A 44 -6.27 -16.89 -8.07
CA GLY A 44 -7.14 -17.01 -6.90
C GLY A 44 -6.41 -17.51 -5.67
N ARG A 45 -5.42 -16.74 -5.18
CA ARG A 45 -4.91 -16.78 -3.77
C ARG A 45 -3.75 -15.81 -3.49
N GLY A 46 -3.17 -15.17 -4.50
CA GLY A 46 -2.06 -14.23 -4.33
C GLY A 46 -2.46 -12.79 -3.98
N SER A 47 -3.57 -12.30 -4.53
CA SER A 47 -3.92 -10.86 -4.45
C SER A 47 -4.58 -10.44 -3.13
N ALA A 48 -5.28 -11.36 -2.44
CA ALA A 48 -5.89 -11.06 -1.13
C ALA A 48 -4.83 -10.85 -0.02
N LYS A 49 -3.67 -11.52 -0.13
CA LYS A 49 -2.56 -11.36 0.82
C LYS A 49 -1.85 -10.00 0.70
N ALA A 50 -1.80 -9.42 -0.49
CA ALA A 50 -1.21 -8.08 -0.69
C ALA A 50 -2.08 -7.01 -0.01
N GLY A 51 -3.39 -6.96 -0.33
CA GLY A 51 -4.32 -6.01 0.31
C GLY A 51 -4.46 -6.20 1.83
N SER A 52 -4.38 -7.44 2.33
CA SER A 52 -4.35 -7.74 3.77
C SER A 52 -3.08 -7.21 4.45
N ARG A 53 -1.92 -7.30 3.80
CA ARG A 53 -0.65 -6.76 4.34
C ARG A 53 -0.66 -5.24 4.36
N ASP A 54 -1.23 -4.60 3.35
CA ASP A 54 -1.33 -3.14 3.27
C ASP A 54 -2.30 -2.60 4.34
N GLN A 55 -3.47 -3.23 4.52
CA GLN A 55 -4.39 -2.87 5.61
C GLN A 55 -3.77 -3.09 7.00
N ALA A 56 -3.01 -4.17 7.19
CA ALA A 56 -2.29 -4.41 8.44
C ALA A 56 -1.14 -3.40 8.68
N ALA A 57 -0.51 -2.89 7.61
CA ALA A 57 0.48 -1.82 7.72
C ALA A 57 -0.18 -0.49 8.11
N LEU A 58 -1.31 -0.14 7.48
CA LEU A 58 -2.09 1.05 7.80
C LEU A 58 -2.61 1.02 9.25
N GLY A 59 -3.13 -0.12 9.71
CA GLY A 59 -3.57 -0.29 11.09
C GLY A 59 -2.42 -0.16 12.11
N ARG A 60 -1.21 -0.60 11.75
CA ARG A 60 -0.02 -0.41 12.59
C ARG A 60 0.42 1.06 12.65
N ALA A 61 0.37 1.77 11.52
CA ALA A 61 0.68 3.20 11.45
C ALA A 61 -0.29 4.01 12.31
N ALA A 62 -1.61 3.81 12.14
CA ALA A 62 -2.64 4.48 12.95
C ALA A 62 -2.50 4.19 14.45
N ARG A 63 -2.11 2.95 14.82
CA ARG A 63 -1.85 2.61 16.23
C ARG A 63 -0.57 3.29 16.75
N ALA A 64 0.45 3.45 15.92
CA ALA A 64 1.68 4.14 16.29
C ALA A 64 1.43 5.63 16.52
N GLU A 65 0.65 6.26 15.65
CA GLU A 65 0.22 7.66 15.78
C GLU A 65 -0.54 7.90 17.10
N ARG A 66 -1.57 7.09 17.39
CA ARG A 66 -2.30 7.17 18.67
C ARG A 66 -1.39 6.99 19.89
N LYS A 67 -0.38 6.13 19.80
CA LYS A 67 0.60 5.96 20.89
C LYS A 67 1.49 7.19 21.05
N GLN A 68 1.89 7.82 19.94
CA GLN A 68 2.65 9.06 19.96
C GLN A 68 1.84 10.19 20.58
N GLU A 69 0.58 10.37 20.18
CA GLU A 69 -0.34 11.35 20.79
C GLU A 69 -0.47 11.14 22.30
N GLN A 70 -0.68 9.89 22.74
CA GLN A 70 -0.74 9.55 24.16
C GLN A 70 0.57 9.85 24.90
N ALA A 71 1.72 9.62 24.26
CA ALA A 71 3.02 9.93 24.84
C ALA A 71 3.21 11.44 25.00
N CYS A 72 2.84 12.22 23.98
CA CYS A 72 2.84 13.68 24.02
C CYS A 72 1.95 14.23 25.14
N TRP A 73 0.72 13.72 25.24
CA TRP A 73 -0.19 14.11 26.31
C TRP A 73 0.38 13.81 27.71
N LYS A 74 0.96 12.62 27.90
CA LYS A 74 1.60 12.24 29.17
C LYS A 74 2.81 13.11 29.52
N ALA A 75 3.62 13.49 28.54
CA ALA A 75 4.75 14.37 28.75
C ALA A 75 4.28 15.77 29.19
N GLY A 76 3.22 16.30 28.58
CA GLY A 76 2.57 17.55 29.02
C GLY A 76 2.08 17.49 30.47
N GLN A 77 1.32 16.45 30.82
CA GLN A 77 0.85 16.23 32.20
C GLN A 77 2.00 16.12 33.22
N ARG A 78 3.13 15.56 32.80
CA ARG A 78 4.32 15.45 33.66
C ARG A 78 4.95 16.81 33.95
N ILE A 79 5.00 17.71 32.96
CA ILE A 79 5.45 19.09 33.13
C ILE A 79 4.53 19.82 34.11
N GLU A 80 3.21 19.73 33.95
CA GLU A 80 2.25 20.38 34.85
C GLU A 80 2.42 19.92 36.30
N ARG A 81 2.60 18.61 36.52
CA ARG A 81 2.87 18.06 37.84
C ARG A 81 4.17 18.59 38.44
N ILE A 82 5.24 18.65 37.64
CA ILE A 82 6.52 19.22 38.07
C ILE A 82 6.34 20.69 38.45
N GLU A 83 5.62 21.48 37.65
CA GLU A 83 5.35 22.89 37.93
C GLU A 83 4.52 23.08 39.20
N ALA A 84 3.52 22.23 39.44
CA ALA A 84 2.75 22.25 40.67
C ALA A 84 3.63 21.92 41.90
N GLU A 85 4.53 20.95 41.80
CA GLU A 85 5.50 20.66 42.86
C GLU A 85 6.49 21.82 43.08
N LEU A 86 6.94 22.47 42.00
CA LEU A 86 7.78 23.65 42.08
C LEU A 86 7.04 24.81 42.79
N ARG A 87 5.74 24.95 42.57
CA ARG A 87 4.91 26.03 43.16
C ARG A 87 4.60 25.82 44.64
N ARG A 88 4.46 24.57 45.10
CA ARG A 88 4.12 24.21 46.50
C ARG A 88 5.27 24.38 47.49
N GLY A 89 6.48 24.64 47.02
CA GLY A 89 7.68 24.69 47.84
C GLY A 89 8.35 23.31 47.95
N TYR A 90 9.66 23.29 47.73
CA TYR A 90 10.46 22.08 47.66
C TYR A 90 11.80 22.29 48.36
N LYS A 91 12.41 21.19 48.84
CA LYS A 91 13.80 21.22 49.31
C LYS A 91 14.74 21.57 48.14
N PRO A 92 15.78 22.41 48.33
CA PRO A 92 16.65 22.88 47.23
C PRO A 92 17.20 21.78 46.32
N SER A 93 17.69 20.67 46.89
CA SER A 93 18.21 19.50 46.16
C SER A 93 17.16 18.83 45.26
N ARG A 94 15.87 18.87 45.63
CA ARG A 94 14.77 18.38 44.81
C ARG A 94 14.43 19.36 43.69
N GLY A 95 14.66 20.65 43.91
CA GLY A 95 14.36 21.73 42.96
C GLY A 95 15.14 21.63 41.66
N GLU A 96 16.46 21.45 41.76
CA GLU A 96 17.31 21.30 40.58
C GLU A 96 16.91 20.07 39.76
N ARG A 97 16.62 18.95 40.43
CA ARG A 97 16.14 17.72 39.77
C ARG A 97 14.83 17.96 39.03
N LEU A 98 13.86 18.63 39.66
CA LEU A 98 12.57 18.95 39.06
C LEU A 98 12.73 19.89 37.85
N ARG A 99 13.57 20.92 37.95
CA ARG A 99 13.86 21.82 36.82
C ARG A 99 14.55 21.10 35.68
N ARG A 100 15.45 20.16 35.96
CA ARG A 100 16.09 19.31 34.94
C ARG A 100 15.06 18.42 34.25
N GLN A 101 14.21 17.74 35.00
CA GLN A 101 13.13 16.92 34.45
C GLN A 101 12.15 17.74 33.60
N ARG A 102 11.83 18.97 34.02
CA ARG A 102 11.01 19.89 33.21
C ARG A 102 11.65 20.14 31.85
N ARG A 103 12.93 20.48 31.81
CA ARG A 103 13.67 20.70 30.55
C ARG A 103 13.67 19.46 29.68
N GLU A 104 14.03 18.30 30.22
CA GLU A 104 14.03 17.02 29.49
C GLU A 104 12.67 16.71 28.85
N GLN A 105 11.56 16.94 29.57
CA GLN A 105 10.21 16.73 29.01
C GLN A 105 9.82 17.81 28.00
N SER A 106 10.20 19.07 28.22
CA SER A 106 9.95 20.16 27.26
C SER A 106 10.71 19.94 25.95
N ASP A 107 11.96 19.48 26.03
CA ASP A 107 12.78 19.15 24.87
C ASP A 107 12.17 17.96 24.11
N TYR A 108 11.74 16.91 24.83
CA TYR A 108 11.01 15.80 24.22
C TYR A 108 9.76 16.26 23.47
N LEU A 109 8.94 17.12 24.08
CA LEU A 109 7.77 17.66 23.40
C LEU A 109 8.16 18.46 22.16
N ARG A 110 9.19 19.30 22.24
CA ARG A 110 9.65 20.13 21.11
C ARG A 110 10.16 19.32 19.92
N GLU A 111 10.79 18.18 20.19
CA GLU A 111 11.37 17.30 19.16
C GLU A 111 10.35 16.32 18.57
N PHE A 112 9.51 15.70 19.41
CA PHE A 112 8.67 14.57 19.01
C PHE A 112 7.17 14.89 18.90
N CYS A 113 6.72 16.02 19.43
CA CYS A 113 5.32 16.43 19.49
C CYS A 113 5.16 17.78 18.77
N ARG A 114 5.00 17.74 17.45
CA ARG A 114 4.68 18.90 16.61
C ARG A 114 3.34 18.69 15.94
#